data_AF-A0A9E4TLF5-F1
#
_entry.id   AF-A0A9E4TLF5-F1
#
_cell.length_a   1.000
_cell.length_b   1.000
_cell.length_c   1.000
_cell.angle_alpha   90.00
_cell.angle_beta   90.00
_cell.angle_gamma   90.00
#
_symmetry.space_group_name_H-M   'P 1'
#
loop_
_entity.id
_entity.type
_entity.pdbx_description
1 polymer ?
#
loop_
_entity_poly.entity_id
_entity_poly.type
_entity_poly.pdbx_seq_one_letter_code
_entity_poly.pdbx_strand_id
1 'polypeptide(L)'
;MSSLQDRLVLVALLLEETSWLFAAFGVLGVTLGAGGSPIGWVAILAVSTASLLVVRFLQFLLLPSVVASVMQMLAGIVVVYVVVGTQIGATFQGVDMGWLPAMLSGEETPNYVFRGAVGGFVGALLWWRGGHLAAMEFPEESLSGSFKLGILVLAFATVTDIAQSTDLHIFPVMFVFFAASIAGMSIAHLAPASQQATGDRAWTRVIGVVVGVVVVLGLLFSLLQRDVLSAIAAPMLFVLNGIAVVVFIVIIMPIAYVVDFLTGLLFNLVQNFASPQQEAQQLINPLGIAEDLQALRDRSGDAPIAELFLQIVQWSIVAA
;
A
#
# COMPACT_ATOMS: atom_id res chain seq x y z
N MET A 1 20.90 -21.46 19.18
CA MET A 1 21.55 -20.45 18.32
C MET A 1 22.95 -20.13 18.86
N SER A 2 23.98 -20.88 18.45
CA SER A 2 25.37 -20.59 18.90
C SER A 2 26.31 -20.19 17.77
N SER A 3 25.83 -20.13 16.52
CA SER A 3 26.68 -19.82 15.37
C SER A 3 26.53 -18.34 14.96
N LEU A 4 27.63 -17.73 14.50
CA LEU A 4 27.63 -16.41 13.87
C LEU A 4 26.79 -16.41 12.57
N GLN A 5 26.65 -17.58 11.95
CA GLN A 5 25.84 -17.81 10.76
C GLN A 5 24.35 -17.56 11.04
N ASP A 6 23.77 -18.14 12.10
CA ASP A 6 22.35 -17.94 12.46
C ASP A 6 22.01 -16.45 12.61
N ARG A 7 22.94 -15.67 13.18
CA ARG A 7 22.78 -14.22 13.38
C ARG A 7 22.79 -13.47 12.05
N LEU A 8 23.68 -13.83 11.14
CA LEU A 8 23.77 -13.21 9.82
C LEU A 8 22.55 -13.55 8.95
N VAL A 9 22.07 -14.81 8.98
CA VAL A 9 20.84 -15.22 8.27
C VAL A 9 19.64 -14.45 8.81
N LEU A 10 19.54 -14.27 10.13
CA LEU A 10 18.46 -13.51 10.74
C LEU A 10 18.51 -12.02 10.41
N VAL A 11 19.70 -11.41 10.30
CA VAL A 11 19.83 -10.02 9.82
C VAL A 11 19.42 -9.91 8.35
N ALA A 12 19.82 -10.86 7.52
CA ALA A 12 19.40 -10.92 6.12
C ALA A 12 17.87 -11.07 6.00
N LEU A 13 17.27 -11.96 6.78
CA LEU A 13 15.81 -12.15 6.84
C LEU A 13 15.09 -10.87 7.26
N LEU A 14 15.60 -10.15 8.26
CA LEU A 14 15.03 -8.90 8.73
C LEU A 14 15.05 -7.82 7.63
N LEU A 15 16.19 -7.65 6.95
CA LEU A 15 16.32 -6.69 5.85
C LEU A 15 15.44 -7.06 4.66
N GLU A 16 15.35 -8.35 4.34
CA GLU A 16 14.45 -8.85 3.31
C GLU A 16 12.98 -8.59 3.66
N GLU A 17 12.53 -8.99 4.85
CA GLU A 17 11.13 -8.86 5.26
C GLU A 17 10.69 -7.40 5.28
N THR A 18 11.51 -6.53 5.88
CA THR A 18 11.20 -5.10 5.98
C THR A 18 11.13 -4.44 4.61
N SER A 19 11.89 -4.94 3.63
CA SER A 19 11.87 -4.44 2.25
C SER A 19 10.57 -4.75 1.52
N TRP A 20 10.13 -6.01 1.52
CA TRP A 20 8.86 -6.32 0.84
C TRP A 20 7.64 -5.84 1.64
N LEU A 21 7.72 -5.77 2.97
CA LEU A 21 6.65 -5.18 3.80
C LEU A 21 6.47 -3.69 3.49
N PHE A 22 7.55 -2.93 3.34
CA PHE A 22 7.47 -1.53 2.90
C PHE A 22 6.79 -1.42 1.54
N ALA A 23 7.15 -2.29 0.59
CA ALA A 23 6.51 -2.31 -0.72
C ALA A 23 5.01 -2.62 -0.62
N ALA A 24 4.61 -3.59 0.20
CA ALA A 24 3.21 -3.93 0.45
C ALA A 24 2.44 -2.74 1.07
N PHE A 25 3.01 -2.08 2.08
CA PHE A 25 2.38 -0.92 2.71
C PHE A 25 2.33 0.30 1.80
N GLY A 26 3.33 0.47 0.92
CA GLY A 26 3.32 1.47 -0.12
C GLY A 26 2.13 1.31 -1.07
N VAL A 27 1.95 0.09 -1.58
CA VAL A 27 0.79 -0.27 -2.42
C VAL A 27 -0.52 -0.03 -1.66
N LEU A 28 -0.63 -0.49 -0.42
CA LEU A 28 -1.83 -0.27 0.40
C LEU A 28 -2.13 1.21 0.59
N GLY A 29 -1.13 2.02 0.92
CA GLY A 29 -1.32 3.46 1.11
C GLY A 29 -1.73 4.17 -0.17
N VAL A 30 -1.22 3.75 -1.32
CA VAL A 30 -1.69 4.21 -2.63
C VAL A 30 -3.15 3.81 -2.88
N THR A 31 -3.54 2.56 -2.63
CA THR A 31 -4.94 2.12 -2.83
C THR A 31 -5.92 2.84 -1.91
N LEU A 32 -5.45 3.36 -0.78
CA LEU A 32 -6.23 4.12 0.19
C LEU A 32 -6.13 5.65 -0.03
N GLY A 33 -5.44 6.10 -1.08
CA GLY A 33 -5.36 7.51 -1.47
C GLY A 33 -4.34 8.36 -0.71
N ALA A 34 -3.44 7.74 0.06
CA ALA A 34 -2.44 8.43 0.90
C ALA A 34 -1.11 8.76 0.18
N GLY A 35 -0.98 8.35 -1.09
CA GLY A 35 0.18 8.67 -1.93
C GLY A 35 1.46 7.91 -1.59
N GLY A 36 1.42 6.86 -0.77
CA GLY A 36 2.60 6.04 -0.45
C GLY A 36 2.49 5.32 0.89
N SER A 37 3.60 4.78 1.36
CA SER A 37 3.62 3.99 2.61
C SER A 37 3.30 4.88 3.83
N PRO A 38 2.42 4.44 4.75
CA PRO A 38 2.11 5.16 5.99
C PRO A 38 3.31 5.29 6.93
N ILE A 39 4.29 4.39 6.81
CA ILE A 39 5.52 4.38 7.60
C ILE A 39 6.71 4.24 6.64
N GLY A 40 7.74 5.07 6.80
CA GLY A 40 8.96 4.95 6.01
C GLY A 40 9.70 3.62 6.25
N TRP A 41 10.43 3.13 5.25
CA TRP A 41 11.17 1.85 5.34
C TRP A 41 12.12 1.79 6.55
N VAL A 42 12.81 2.89 6.86
CA VAL A 42 13.71 2.98 8.03
C VAL A 42 12.95 2.80 9.35
N ALA A 43 11.74 3.35 9.44
CA ALA A 43 10.89 3.20 10.62
C ALA A 43 10.34 1.75 10.73
N ILE A 44 10.01 1.12 9.61
CA ILE A 44 9.64 -0.31 9.57
C ILE A 44 10.80 -1.17 10.11
N LEU A 45 12.02 -0.95 9.59
CA LEU A 45 13.21 -1.64 10.05
C LEU A 45 13.47 -1.39 11.54
N ALA A 46 13.31 -0.15 12.02
CA ALA A 46 13.50 0.21 13.41
C ALA A 46 12.51 -0.53 14.34
N VAL A 47 11.22 -0.56 14.00
CA VAL A 47 10.19 -1.27 14.80
C VAL A 47 10.47 -2.77 14.85
N SER A 48 10.75 -3.39 13.70
CA SER A 48 11.04 -4.82 13.64
C SER A 48 12.33 -5.18 14.39
N THR A 49 13.37 -4.36 14.26
CA THR A 49 14.64 -4.55 15.01
C THR A 49 14.43 -4.37 16.51
N ALA A 50 13.71 -3.33 16.93
CA ALA A 50 13.43 -3.07 18.34
C ALA A 50 12.62 -4.21 18.96
N SER A 51 11.59 -4.69 18.28
CA SER A 51 10.82 -5.85 18.73
C SER A 51 11.70 -7.09 18.92
N LEU A 52 12.57 -7.37 17.94
CA LEU A 52 13.48 -8.50 17.99
C LEU A 52 14.45 -8.40 19.19
N LEU A 53 15.04 -7.22 19.39
CA LEU A 53 15.96 -6.98 20.50
C LEU A 53 15.26 -7.06 21.86
N VAL A 54 14.05 -6.51 21.99
CA VAL A 54 13.28 -6.56 23.23
C VAL A 54 12.93 -8.00 23.60
N VAL A 55 12.45 -8.80 22.65
CA VAL A 55 12.14 -10.22 22.93
C VAL A 55 13.39 -10.98 23.35
N ARG A 56 14.50 -10.81 22.64
CA ARG A 56 15.77 -11.47 23.00
C ARG A 56 16.31 -11.02 24.36
N PHE A 57 16.16 -9.74 24.68
CA PHE A 57 16.57 -9.20 25.98
C PHE A 57 15.72 -9.77 27.12
N LEU A 58 14.40 -9.86 26.94
CA LEU A 58 13.50 -10.44 27.94
C LEU A 58 13.75 -11.95 28.13
N GLN A 59 14.05 -12.68 27.05
CA GLN A 59 14.47 -14.08 27.11
C GLN A 59 15.81 -14.25 27.85
N PHE A 60 16.76 -13.34 27.63
CA PHE A 60 18.05 -13.33 28.33
C PHE A 60 17.89 -13.14 29.85
N LEU A 61 16.90 -12.35 30.29
CA LEU A 61 16.60 -12.14 31.70
C LEU A 61 15.90 -13.33 32.39
N LEU A 62 15.56 -14.40 31.65
CA LEU A 62 14.89 -15.59 32.17
C LEU A 62 13.60 -15.27 32.96
N LEU A 63 12.88 -14.23 32.53
CA LEU A 63 11.64 -13.80 33.19
C LEU A 63 10.53 -14.85 33.01
N PRO A 64 9.60 -14.96 33.98
CA PRO A 64 8.37 -15.72 33.80
C PRO A 64 7.61 -15.24 32.56
N SER A 65 7.02 -16.18 31.80
CA SER A 65 6.37 -15.90 30.51
C SER A 65 5.34 -14.77 30.57
N VAL A 66 4.52 -14.72 31.64
CA VAL A 66 3.52 -13.67 31.84
C VAL A 66 4.18 -12.30 31.99
N VAL A 67 5.25 -12.20 32.77
CA VAL A 67 5.98 -10.93 33.00
C VAL A 67 6.65 -10.47 31.70
N ALA A 68 7.31 -11.40 30.98
CA ALA A 68 7.93 -11.10 29.70
C ALA A 68 6.92 -10.59 28.67
N SER A 69 5.75 -11.24 28.55
CA SER A 69 4.70 -10.81 27.61
C SER A 69 4.15 -9.43 27.93
N VAL A 70 3.92 -9.11 29.22
CA VAL A 70 3.46 -7.77 29.63
C VAL A 70 4.53 -6.72 29.33
N MET A 71 5.80 -6.98 29.65
CA MET A 71 6.89 -6.05 29.33
C MET A 71 7.07 -5.86 27.82
N GLN A 72 6.94 -6.93 27.03
CA GLN A 72 6.98 -6.86 25.57
C GLN A 72 5.82 -6.03 25.02
N MET A 73 4.61 -6.18 25.56
CA MET A 73 3.45 -5.38 25.15
C MET A 73 3.66 -3.89 25.48
N LEU A 74 4.11 -3.57 26.69
CA LEU A 74 4.37 -2.19 27.11
C LEU A 74 5.47 -1.53 26.28
N ALA A 75 6.57 -2.24 26.02
CA ALA A 75 7.64 -1.76 25.15
C ALA A 75 7.12 -1.51 23.72
N GLY A 76 6.25 -2.39 23.21
CA GLY A 76 5.64 -2.24 21.90
C GLY A 76 4.78 -0.99 21.78
N ILE A 77 3.95 -0.71 22.77
CA ILE A 77 3.13 0.52 22.82
C ILE A 77 4.04 1.75 22.73
N VAL A 78 5.11 1.80 23.53
CA VAL A 78 6.04 2.93 23.54
C VAL A 78 6.75 3.09 22.19
N VAL A 79 7.30 2.00 21.64
CA VAL A 79 8.03 2.03 20.37
C VAL A 79 7.13 2.45 19.22
N VAL A 80 5.94 1.85 19.10
CA VAL A 80 4.99 2.18 18.03
C VAL A 80 4.53 3.63 18.16
N TYR A 81 4.21 4.08 19.38
CA TYR A 81 3.78 5.46 19.61
C TYR A 81 4.83 6.48 19.19
N VAL A 82 6.10 6.27 19.58
CA VAL A 82 7.21 7.17 19.21
C VAL A 82 7.47 7.11 17.71
N VAL A 83 7.49 5.92 17.12
CA VAL A 83 7.76 5.77 15.68
C VAL A 83 6.67 6.44 14.86
N VAL A 84 5.39 6.19 15.14
CA VAL A 84 4.28 6.86 14.42
C VAL A 84 4.35 8.38 14.61
N GLY A 85 4.63 8.86 15.82
CA GLY A 85 4.82 10.29 16.10
C GLY A 85 5.95 10.94 15.29
N THR A 86 6.96 10.18 14.85
CA THR A 86 8.02 10.69 13.95
C THR A 86 7.62 10.74 12.48
N GLN A 87 6.58 9.98 12.08
CA GLN A 87 6.18 9.80 10.68
C GLN A 87 4.89 10.54 10.31
N ILE A 88 4.10 10.96 11.32
CA ILE A 88 2.76 11.50 11.09
C ILE A 88 2.80 12.90 10.44
N GLY A 89 3.83 13.69 10.74
CA GLY A 89 4.04 15.01 10.14
C GLY A 89 4.42 14.95 8.65
N ALA A 90 4.12 16.03 7.93
CA ALA A 90 4.52 16.18 6.52
C ALA A 90 6.04 16.37 6.34
N THR A 91 6.75 16.77 7.39
CA THR A 91 8.20 17.01 7.38
C THR A 91 8.82 16.44 8.65
N PHE A 92 10.05 15.93 8.54
CA PHE A 92 10.81 15.38 9.67
C PHE A 92 11.31 16.52 10.58
N GLN A 93 10.41 17.08 11.41
CA GLN A 93 10.72 18.18 12.33
C GLN A 93 10.85 17.73 13.80
N GLY A 94 10.60 16.46 14.09
CA GLY A 94 10.69 15.90 15.44
C GLY A 94 9.65 14.81 15.69
N VAL A 95 9.53 14.42 16.95
CA VAL A 95 8.44 13.53 17.39
C VAL A 95 7.27 14.40 17.81
N ASP A 96 6.15 14.30 17.10
CA ASP A 96 4.90 14.88 17.55
C ASP A 96 4.39 14.04 18.72
N MET A 97 4.52 14.52 19.95
CA MET A 97 4.02 13.82 21.15
C MET A 97 2.51 14.07 21.37
N GLY A 98 1.90 15.01 20.64
CA GLY A 98 0.48 15.32 20.72
C GLY A 98 -0.37 14.54 19.72
N TRP A 99 0.25 13.65 18.94
CA TRP A 99 -0.36 13.16 17.70
C TRP A 99 -1.66 12.39 17.88
N LEU A 100 -1.72 11.59 18.95
CA LEU A 100 -2.89 10.76 19.22
C LEU A 100 -4.09 11.63 19.66
N PRO A 101 -3.97 12.54 20.65
CA PRO A 101 -5.01 13.52 20.94
C PRO A 101 -5.42 14.38 19.74
N ALA A 102 -4.45 14.87 18.95
CA ALA A 102 -4.72 15.70 17.77
C ALA A 102 -5.53 14.93 16.73
N MET A 103 -5.17 13.68 16.44
CA MET A 103 -5.92 12.79 15.55
C MET A 103 -7.36 12.56 16.05
N LEU A 104 -7.55 12.39 17.35
CA LEU A 104 -8.87 12.15 17.95
C LEU A 104 -9.76 13.40 18.03
N SER A 105 -9.16 14.59 18.00
CA SER A 105 -9.89 15.87 18.00
C SER A 105 -10.65 16.11 16.68
N GLY A 106 -10.23 15.47 15.59
CA GLY A 106 -10.83 15.62 14.27
C GLY A 106 -10.47 16.93 13.54
N GLU A 107 -9.59 17.75 14.11
CA GLU A 107 -9.16 19.02 13.51
C GLU A 107 -8.04 18.86 12.46
N GLU A 108 -7.47 17.65 12.37
CA GLU A 108 -6.32 17.33 11.52
C GLU A 108 -6.68 16.91 10.10
N THR A 109 -5.70 16.99 9.19
CA THR A 109 -5.90 16.60 7.79
C THR A 109 -6.22 15.09 7.65
N PRO A 110 -6.98 14.67 6.62
CA PRO A 110 -7.27 13.25 6.40
C PRO A 110 -6.02 12.37 6.27
N ASN A 111 -4.95 12.90 5.69
CA ASN A 111 -3.67 12.20 5.57
C ASN A 111 -2.96 12.02 6.92
N TYR A 112 -3.07 13.00 7.82
CA TYR A 112 -2.56 12.89 9.19
C TYR A 112 -3.27 11.77 9.95
N VAL A 113 -4.60 11.74 9.89
CA VAL A 113 -5.42 10.70 10.53
C VAL A 113 -5.11 9.32 9.93
N PHE A 114 -4.99 9.23 8.60
CA PHE A 114 -4.60 8.00 7.91
C PHE A 114 -3.25 7.48 8.40
N ARG A 115 -2.21 8.33 8.43
CA ARG A 115 -0.86 7.96 8.89
C ARG A 115 -0.86 7.54 10.36
N GLY A 116 -1.61 8.22 11.21
CA GLY A 116 -1.75 7.85 12.62
C GLY A 116 -2.43 6.49 12.81
N ALA A 117 -3.61 6.30 12.20
CA ALA A 117 -4.40 5.08 12.36
C ALA A 117 -3.74 3.87 11.68
N VAL A 118 -3.42 3.99 10.39
CA VAL A 118 -2.81 2.90 9.61
C VAL A 118 -1.36 2.68 10.05
N GLY A 119 -0.61 3.75 10.36
CA GLY A 119 0.74 3.61 10.93
C GLY A 119 0.73 2.95 12.30
N GLY A 120 -0.25 3.24 13.16
CA GLY A 120 -0.43 2.52 14.43
C GLY A 120 -0.69 1.03 14.22
N PHE A 121 -1.61 0.69 13.30
CA PHE A 121 -1.91 -0.69 12.96
C PHE A 121 -0.71 -1.44 12.35
N VAL A 122 -0.04 -0.83 11.37
CA VAL A 122 1.17 -1.37 10.74
C VAL A 122 2.29 -1.53 11.77
N GLY A 123 2.49 -0.55 12.64
CA GLY A 123 3.47 -0.62 13.72
C GLY A 123 3.19 -1.77 14.69
N ALA A 124 1.93 -2.00 15.07
CA ALA A 124 1.54 -3.14 15.90
C ALA A 124 1.78 -4.48 15.20
N LEU A 125 1.46 -4.57 13.90
CA LEU A 125 1.72 -5.75 13.07
C LEU A 125 3.23 -6.04 12.99
N LEU A 126 4.04 -5.02 12.74
CA LEU A 126 5.50 -5.13 12.70
C LEU A 126 6.10 -5.50 14.06
N TRP A 127 5.52 -5.00 15.15
CA TRP A 127 5.91 -5.38 16.50
C TRP A 127 5.67 -6.86 16.75
N TRP A 128 4.47 -7.35 16.46
CA TRP A 128 4.13 -8.77 16.58
C TRP A 128 5.06 -9.65 15.71
N ARG A 129 5.24 -9.25 14.44
CA ARG A 129 6.08 -9.98 13.48
C ARG A 129 7.56 -10.01 13.87
N GLY A 130 8.13 -8.89 14.31
CA GLY A 130 9.52 -8.82 14.80
C GLY A 130 9.75 -9.68 16.05
N GLY A 131 8.74 -9.81 16.91
CA GLY A 131 8.81 -10.69 18.07
C GLY A 131 8.75 -12.18 17.67
N HIS A 132 7.97 -12.51 16.63
CA HIS A 132 7.96 -13.86 16.06
C HIS A 132 9.30 -14.25 15.44
N LEU A 133 9.96 -13.33 14.71
CA LEU A 133 11.31 -13.53 14.18
C LEU A 133 12.34 -13.85 15.29
N ALA A 134 12.19 -13.25 16.47
CA ALA A 134 13.09 -13.50 17.60
C ALA A 134 12.96 -14.91 18.18
N ALA A 135 11.78 -15.52 18.09
CA ALA A 135 11.47 -16.85 18.60
C ALA A 135 11.66 -17.98 17.55
N MET A 136 12.13 -17.64 16.35
CA MET A 136 12.23 -18.56 15.23
C MET A 136 13.42 -19.52 15.37
N GLU A 137 13.15 -20.82 15.20
CA GLU A 137 14.16 -21.88 15.31
C GLU A 137 14.92 -22.13 14.00
N PHE A 138 14.28 -21.90 12.84
CA PHE A 138 14.81 -22.18 11.49
C PHE A 138 14.73 -20.94 10.57
N PRO A 139 15.64 -19.95 10.72
CA PRO A 139 15.61 -18.71 9.95
C PRO A 139 15.81 -18.90 8.43
N GLU A 140 16.49 -19.97 8.01
CA GLU A 140 16.77 -20.31 6.62
C GLU A 140 15.51 -20.71 5.83
N GLU A 141 14.61 -21.49 6.42
CA GLU A 141 13.36 -21.88 5.79
C GLU A 141 12.45 -20.66 5.61
N SER A 142 12.38 -19.81 6.63
CA SER A 142 11.63 -18.55 6.58
C SER A 142 12.20 -17.57 5.56
N LEU A 143 13.53 -17.55 5.37
CA LEU A 143 14.17 -16.73 4.34
C LEU A 143 13.74 -17.16 2.94
N SER A 144 13.77 -18.46 2.64
CA SER A 144 13.30 -18.98 1.34
C SER A 144 11.81 -18.72 1.11
N GLY A 145 11.00 -18.89 2.16
CA GLY A 145 9.56 -18.61 2.11
C GLY A 145 9.24 -17.13 1.89
N SER A 146 9.87 -16.26 2.68
CA SER A 146 9.76 -14.80 2.57
C SER A 146 10.24 -14.30 1.21
N PHE A 147 11.30 -14.87 0.64
CA PHE A 147 11.82 -14.46 -0.65
C PHE A 147 10.79 -14.66 -1.77
N LYS A 148 10.11 -15.81 -1.79
CA LYS A 148 9.07 -16.11 -2.78
C LYS A 148 7.90 -15.13 -2.68
N LEU A 149 7.45 -14.85 -1.46
CA LEU A 149 6.39 -13.88 -1.21
C LEU A 149 6.85 -12.46 -1.60
N GLY A 150 8.08 -12.10 -1.23
CA GLY A 150 8.67 -10.80 -1.46
C GLY A 150 8.83 -10.47 -2.94
N ILE A 151 9.24 -11.44 -3.78
CA ILE A 151 9.28 -11.25 -5.24
C ILE A 151 7.88 -10.92 -5.79
N LEU A 152 6.84 -11.65 -5.37
CA LEU A 152 5.47 -11.41 -5.83
C LEU A 152 5.00 -10.01 -5.42
N VAL A 153 5.23 -9.62 -4.17
CA VAL A 153 4.87 -8.30 -3.64
C VAL A 153 5.64 -7.20 -4.35
N LEU A 154 6.95 -7.33 -4.52
CA LEU A 154 7.79 -6.33 -5.19
C LEU A 154 7.45 -6.20 -6.66
N ALA A 155 7.11 -7.29 -7.35
CA ALA A 155 6.65 -7.24 -8.73
C ALA A 155 5.36 -6.41 -8.83
N PHE A 156 4.38 -6.67 -7.96
CA PHE A 156 3.13 -5.90 -7.92
C PHE A 156 3.36 -4.43 -7.52
N ALA A 157 4.22 -4.18 -6.54
CA ALA A 157 4.56 -2.84 -6.09
C ALA A 157 5.27 -2.03 -7.18
N THR A 158 6.14 -2.67 -7.97
CA THR A 158 6.83 -2.01 -9.09
C THR A 158 5.85 -1.61 -10.18
N VAL A 159 4.88 -2.47 -10.51
CA VAL A 159 3.82 -2.12 -11.46
C VAL A 159 3.00 -0.94 -10.93
N THR A 160 2.68 -0.94 -9.64
CA THR A 160 1.94 0.15 -8.98
C THR A 160 2.74 1.45 -8.99
N ASP A 161 4.04 1.40 -8.70
CA ASP A 161 4.96 2.54 -8.70
C ASP A 161 5.09 3.19 -10.08
N ILE A 162 5.21 2.37 -11.14
CA ILE A 162 5.25 2.85 -12.54
C ILE A 162 3.90 3.47 -12.98
N ALA A 163 2.79 2.94 -12.48
CA ALA A 163 1.45 3.40 -12.84
C ALA A 163 1.03 4.69 -12.12
N GLN A 164 1.72 5.05 -11.03
CA GLN A 164 1.44 6.23 -10.22
C GLN A 164 2.39 7.37 -10.55
N SER A 165 1.93 8.61 -10.35
CA SER A 165 2.80 9.78 -10.43
C SER A 165 3.61 10.00 -9.15
N THR A 166 3.21 9.35 -8.04
CA THR A 166 3.89 9.47 -6.76
C THR A 166 4.92 8.37 -6.62
N ASP A 167 6.17 8.76 -6.35
CA ASP A 167 7.29 7.84 -6.17
C ASP A 167 7.14 7.06 -4.83
N LEU A 168 6.85 5.77 -4.92
CA LEU A 168 6.76 4.89 -3.75
C LEU A 168 8.14 4.48 -3.22
N HIS A 169 9.22 4.88 -3.89
CA HIS A 169 10.59 4.53 -3.57
C HIS A 169 10.82 3.01 -3.56
N ILE A 170 10.16 2.26 -4.46
CA ILE A 170 10.29 0.80 -4.55
C ILE A 170 11.67 0.40 -5.06
N PHE A 171 12.21 1.17 -6.01
CA PHE A 171 13.52 0.90 -6.63
C PHE A 171 14.68 0.72 -5.62
N PRO A 172 14.97 1.67 -4.71
CA PRO A 172 16.05 1.48 -3.74
C PRO A 172 15.81 0.29 -2.79
N VAL A 173 14.55 0.04 -2.39
CA VAL A 173 14.20 -1.04 -1.48
C VAL A 173 14.33 -2.42 -2.14
N MET A 174 14.14 -2.49 -3.46
CA MET A 174 14.36 -3.69 -4.25
C MET A 174 15.83 -4.15 -4.21
N PHE A 175 16.79 -3.22 -4.23
CA PHE A 175 18.21 -3.58 -4.06
C PHE A 175 18.49 -4.16 -2.68
N VAL A 176 17.92 -3.57 -1.63
CA VAL A 176 18.09 -4.08 -0.26
C VAL A 176 17.51 -5.48 -0.15
N PHE A 177 16.31 -5.71 -0.69
CA PHE A 177 15.68 -7.02 -0.76
C PHE A 177 16.59 -8.04 -1.44
N PHE A 178 17.00 -7.82 -2.69
CA PHE A 178 17.81 -8.80 -3.42
C PHE A 178 19.19 -9.02 -2.80
N ALA A 179 19.85 -7.96 -2.34
CA ALA A 179 21.14 -8.09 -1.67
C ALA A 179 21.02 -8.91 -0.38
N ALA A 180 20.01 -8.64 0.44
CA ALA A 180 19.74 -9.36 1.67
C ALA A 180 19.37 -10.83 1.41
N SER A 181 18.44 -11.09 0.48
CA SER A 181 18.01 -12.45 0.15
C SER A 181 19.14 -13.30 -0.39
N ILE A 182 19.91 -12.80 -1.36
CA ILE A 182 20.99 -13.57 -1.97
C ILE A 182 22.11 -13.79 -0.94
N ALA A 183 22.51 -12.75 -0.19
CA ALA A 183 23.51 -12.89 0.87
C ALA A 183 23.05 -13.88 1.96
N GLY A 184 21.80 -13.75 2.42
CA GLY A 184 21.21 -14.61 3.43
C GLY A 184 21.14 -16.06 2.99
N MET A 185 20.65 -16.33 1.77
CA MET A 185 20.57 -17.70 1.23
C MET A 185 21.96 -18.30 1.03
N SER A 186 22.92 -17.49 0.59
CA SER A 186 24.32 -17.90 0.44
C SER A 186 24.94 -18.31 1.77
N ILE A 187 24.67 -17.54 2.83
CA ILE A 187 25.15 -17.81 4.19
C ILE A 187 24.41 -19.00 4.80
N ALA A 188 23.11 -19.15 4.54
CA ALA A 188 22.31 -20.27 5.04
C ALA A 188 22.79 -21.63 4.49
N HIS A 189 23.29 -21.68 3.25
CA HIS A 189 23.81 -22.90 2.64
C HIS A 189 25.26 -23.24 3.00
N LEU A 190 25.92 -22.43 3.82
CA LEU A 190 27.23 -22.80 4.38
C LEU A 190 26.99 -23.89 5.43
N ALA A 191 27.50 -25.11 5.19
CA ALA A 191 27.28 -26.25 6.08
C ALA A 191 27.68 -25.93 7.55
N PRO A 192 27.07 -26.59 8.56
CA PRO A 192 27.45 -26.38 9.95
C PRO A 192 28.95 -26.62 10.11
N ALA A 193 29.61 -25.72 10.85
CA ALA A 193 31.05 -25.56 10.95
C ALA A 193 31.85 -26.74 11.55
N SER A 194 31.39 -28.00 11.46
CA SER A 194 31.96 -29.12 12.22
C SER A 194 32.57 -30.29 11.46
N GLN A 195 32.45 -30.52 10.13
CA GLN A 195 33.09 -31.74 9.55
C GLN A 195 33.79 -31.70 8.17
N GLN A 196 33.77 -30.66 7.33
CA GLN A 196 34.48 -30.71 6.02
C GLN A 196 35.23 -29.40 5.66
N ALA A 197 36.19 -29.03 6.51
CA ALA A 197 36.81 -27.70 6.56
C ALA A 197 37.84 -27.31 5.46
N THR A 198 37.87 -27.95 4.29
CA THR A 198 38.83 -27.54 3.22
C THR A 198 38.19 -27.26 1.86
N GLY A 199 37.02 -27.83 1.55
CA GLY A 199 36.28 -27.56 0.30
C GLY A 199 35.30 -26.37 0.38
N ASP A 200 34.70 -26.14 1.55
CA ASP A 200 33.59 -25.20 1.70
C ASP A 200 33.98 -23.71 1.68
N ARG A 201 35.18 -23.35 2.18
CA ARG A 201 35.64 -21.95 2.18
C ARG A 201 35.80 -21.37 0.76
N ALA A 202 36.12 -22.23 -0.21
CA ALA A 202 36.21 -21.82 -1.60
C ALA A 202 34.83 -21.46 -2.15
N TRP A 203 33.80 -22.26 -1.86
CA TRP A 203 32.44 -22.01 -2.31
C TRP A 203 31.80 -20.78 -1.67
N THR A 204 31.99 -20.55 -0.37
CA THR A 204 31.55 -19.29 0.26
C THR A 204 32.18 -18.07 -0.39
N ARG A 205 33.48 -18.14 -0.69
CA ARG A 205 34.21 -17.05 -1.34
C ARG A 205 33.70 -16.84 -2.76
N VAL A 206 33.47 -17.90 -3.53
CA VAL A 206 32.93 -17.81 -4.89
C VAL A 206 31.54 -17.19 -4.87
N ILE A 207 30.64 -17.67 -4.02
CA ILE A 207 29.29 -17.13 -3.92
C ILE A 207 29.34 -15.68 -3.47
N GLY A 208 30.06 -15.36 -2.39
CA GLY A 208 30.22 -13.98 -1.91
C GLY A 208 30.79 -13.04 -2.97
N VAL A 209 31.76 -13.51 -3.77
CA VAL A 209 32.32 -12.74 -4.90
C VAL A 209 31.27 -12.56 -6.00
N VAL A 210 30.53 -13.60 -6.38
CA VAL A 210 29.47 -13.50 -7.41
C VAL A 210 28.40 -12.51 -6.97
N VAL A 211 27.93 -12.59 -5.72
CA VAL A 211 26.94 -11.65 -5.17
C VAL A 211 27.47 -10.23 -5.15
N GLY A 212 28.70 -10.04 -4.65
CA GLY A 212 29.35 -8.73 -4.64
C GLY A 212 29.47 -8.14 -6.05
N VAL A 213 29.86 -8.95 -7.04
CA VAL A 213 29.94 -8.54 -8.45
C VAL A 213 28.57 -8.16 -8.99
N VAL A 214 27.53 -8.97 -8.75
CA VAL A 214 26.16 -8.69 -9.22
C VAL A 214 25.64 -7.37 -8.63
N VAL A 215 25.85 -7.14 -7.34
CA VAL A 215 25.43 -5.90 -6.66
C VAL A 215 26.21 -4.69 -7.18
N VAL A 216 27.53 -4.80 -7.31
CA VAL A 216 28.38 -3.71 -7.83
C VAL A 216 28.01 -3.40 -9.28
N LEU A 217 27.81 -4.42 -10.12
CA LEU A 217 27.35 -4.22 -11.49
C LEU A 217 25.98 -3.56 -11.52
N GLY A 218 25.03 -4.00 -10.69
CA GLY A 218 23.71 -3.36 -10.59
C GLY A 218 23.79 -1.88 -10.20
N LEU A 219 24.63 -1.54 -9.24
CA LEU A 219 24.90 -0.15 -8.85
C LEU A 219 25.58 0.65 -9.97
N LEU A 220 26.55 0.06 -10.66
CA LEU A 220 27.20 0.69 -11.81
C LEU A 220 26.22 0.92 -12.98
N PHE A 221 25.33 -0.04 -13.24
CA PHE A 221 24.26 0.12 -14.23
C PHE A 221 23.27 1.21 -13.82
N SER A 222 23.01 1.39 -12.51
CA SER A 222 22.20 2.52 -12.02
C SER A 222 22.84 3.88 -12.29
N LEU A 223 24.17 3.95 -12.42
CA LEU A 223 24.90 5.19 -12.74
C LEU A 223 25.04 5.42 -14.26
N LEU A 224 24.68 4.43 -15.08
CA LEU A 224 24.74 4.54 -16.53
C LEU A 224 23.63 5.48 -17.05
N GLN A 225 23.99 6.30 -18.05
CA GLN A 225 23.04 7.22 -18.69
C GLN A 225 21.89 6.47 -19.36
N ARG A 226 20.70 7.11 -19.37
CA ARG A 226 19.43 6.54 -19.87
C ARG A 226 19.56 5.88 -21.25
N ASP A 227 20.39 6.41 -22.14
CA ASP A 227 20.51 5.93 -23.52
C ASP A 227 21.13 4.53 -23.62
N VAL A 228 22.10 4.21 -22.76
CA VAL A 228 22.74 2.87 -22.73
C VAL A 228 21.80 1.86 -22.07
N LEU A 229 21.15 2.27 -20.97
CA LEU A 229 20.19 1.42 -20.28
C LEU A 229 18.96 1.13 -21.17
N SER A 230 18.51 2.11 -21.97
CA SER A 230 17.42 1.91 -22.92
C SER A 230 17.80 0.99 -24.06
N ALA A 231 19.05 1.03 -24.53
CA ALA A 231 19.51 0.12 -25.58
C ALA A 231 19.53 -1.35 -25.11
N ILE A 232 19.95 -1.59 -23.86
CA ILE A 232 19.97 -2.92 -23.25
C ILE A 232 18.55 -3.39 -22.89
N ALA A 233 17.70 -2.48 -22.40
CA ALA A 233 16.32 -2.79 -22.03
C ALA A 233 15.35 -2.84 -23.23
N ALA A 234 15.74 -2.31 -24.40
CA ALA A 234 14.88 -2.24 -25.59
C ALA A 234 14.26 -3.59 -26.01
N PRO A 235 14.97 -4.72 -26.00
CA PRO A 235 14.37 -6.02 -26.30
C PRO A 235 13.31 -6.42 -25.27
N MET A 236 13.57 -6.16 -23.98
CA MET A 236 12.63 -6.44 -22.89
C MET A 236 11.38 -5.56 -23.01
N LEU A 237 11.56 -4.27 -23.29
CA LEU A 237 10.48 -3.31 -23.50
C LEU A 237 9.66 -3.65 -24.75
N PHE A 238 10.29 -4.15 -25.81
CA PHE A 238 9.58 -4.63 -27.00
C PHE A 238 8.65 -5.80 -26.65
N VAL A 239 9.14 -6.80 -25.89
CA VAL A 239 8.32 -7.93 -25.44
C VAL A 239 7.19 -7.46 -24.52
N LEU A 240 7.51 -6.61 -23.54
CA LEU A 240 6.53 -6.08 -22.60
C LEU A 240 5.44 -5.27 -23.30
N ASN A 241 5.81 -4.41 -24.26
CA ASN A 241 4.88 -3.66 -25.07
C ASN A 241 4.02 -4.61 -25.95
N GLY A 242 4.63 -5.63 -26.54
CA GLY A 242 3.89 -6.67 -27.25
C GLY A 242 2.82 -7.33 -26.39
N ILE A 243 3.17 -7.71 -25.16
CA ILE A 243 2.21 -8.25 -24.18
C ILE A 243 1.14 -7.22 -23.85
N ALA A 244 1.50 -5.97 -23.59
CA ALA A 244 0.56 -4.91 -23.27
C ALA A 244 -0.45 -4.67 -24.40
N VAL A 245 0.01 -4.64 -25.66
CA VAL A 245 -0.85 -4.53 -26.85
C VAL A 245 -1.80 -5.71 -26.95
N VAL A 246 -1.30 -6.94 -26.74
CA VAL A 246 -2.15 -8.13 -26.76
C VAL A 246 -3.21 -8.08 -25.66
N VAL A 247 -2.82 -7.74 -24.43
CA VAL A 247 -3.76 -7.55 -23.31
C VAL A 247 -4.80 -6.47 -23.65
N PHE A 248 -4.36 -5.35 -24.22
CA PHE A 248 -5.24 -4.27 -24.58
C PHE A 248 -6.26 -4.69 -25.64
N ILE A 249 -5.82 -5.35 -26.71
CA ILE A 249 -6.69 -5.78 -27.81
C ILE A 249 -7.61 -6.93 -27.40
N VAL A 250 -7.09 -7.91 -26.67
CA VAL A 250 -7.82 -9.16 -26.35
C VAL A 250 -8.72 -9.01 -25.13
N ILE A 251 -8.35 -8.16 -24.17
CA ILE A 251 -9.07 -8.05 -22.89
C ILE A 251 -9.74 -6.68 -22.77
N ILE A 252 -8.98 -5.58 -22.89
CA ILE A 252 -9.50 -4.25 -22.57
C ILE A 252 -10.51 -3.77 -23.63
N MET A 253 -10.18 -3.91 -24.92
CA MET A 253 -11.03 -3.44 -26.01
C MET A 253 -12.40 -4.15 -26.06
N PRO A 254 -12.52 -5.48 -25.87
CA PRO A 254 -13.82 -6.13 -25.78
C PRO A 254 -14.64 -5.68 -24.57
N ILE A 255 -14.00 -5.52 -23.41
CA ILE A 255 -14.68 -5.00 -22.20
C ILE A 255 -15.21 -3.59 -22.47
N ALA A 256 -14.40 -2.72 -23.09
CA ALA A 256 -14.83 -1.37 -23.45
C ALA A 256 -16.05 -1.38 -24.37
N TYR A 257 -16.08 -2.28 -25.37
CA TYR A 257 -17.24 -2.47 -26.24
C TYR A 257 -18.49 -2.92 -25.50
N VAL A 258 -18.34 -3.85 -24.54
CA VAL A 258 -19.46 -4.31 -23.71
C VAL A 258 -19.97 -3.18 -22.82
N VAL A 259 -19.08 -2.40 -22.21
CA VAL A 259 -19.47 -1.24 -21.39
C VAL A 259 -20.19 -0.20 -22.23
N ASP A 260 -19.68 0.14 -23.41
CA ASP A 260 -20.32 1.08 -24.34
C ASP A 260 -21.72 0.58 -24.75
N PHE A 261 -21.84 -0.71 -25.11
CA PHE A 261 -23.12 -1.34 -25.40
C PHE A 261 -24.10 -1.26 -24.23
N LEU A 262 -23.66 -1.57 -23.00
CA LEU A 262 -24.49 -1.54 -21.80
C LEU A 262 -24.94 -0.12 -21.44
N THR A 263 -24.03 0.86 -21.53
CA THR A 263 -24.35 2.27 -21.26
C THR A 263 -25.32 2.82 -22.31
N GLY A 264 -25.14 2.49 -23.60
CA GLY A 264 -26.07 2.84 -24.66
C GLY A 264 -27.45 2.21 -24.48
N LEU A 265 -27.51 0.94 -24.07
CA LEU A 265 -28.77 0.25 -23.76
C LEU A 265 -29.50 0.93 -22.59
N LEU A 266 -28.76 1.25 -21.53
CA LEU A 266 -29.30 1.94 -20.36
C LEU A 266 -29.81 3.34 -20.72
N PHE A 267 -29.06 4.10 -21.51
CA PHE A 267 -29.47 5.43 -21.97
C PHE A 267 -30.74 5.38 -22.83
N ASN A 268 -30.83 4.40 -23.74
CA ASN A 268 -32.02 4.18 -24.57
C ASN A 268 -33.25 3.77 -23.73
N LEU A 269 -33.07 2.92 -22.72
CA LEU A 269 -34.15 2.59 -21.78
C LEU A 269 -34.61 3.84 -21.02
N VAL A 270 -33.68 4.61 -20.45
CA VAL A 270 -34.00 5.82 -19.69
C VAL A 270 -34.73 6.85 -20.57
N GLN A 271 -34.27 7.08 -21.80
CA GLN A 271 -34.96 7.98 -22.73
C GLN A 271 -36.36 7.47 -23.08
N ASN A 272 -36.54 6.18 -23.36
CA ASN A 272 -37.85 5.62 -23.67
C ASN A 272 -38.84 5.71 -22.48
N PHE A 273 -38.35 5.63 -21.23
CA PHE A 273 -39.18 5.83 -20.03
C PHE A 273 -39.37 7.31 -19.65
N ALA A 274 -38.44 8.21 -20.02
CA ALA A 274 -38.51 9.65 -19.75
C ALA A 274 -39.28 10.44 -20.84
N SER A 275 -39.52 9.86 -22.01
CA SER A 275 -40.22 10.50 -23.14
C SER A 275 -41.76 10.62 -23.07
N PRO A 276 -42.53 10.10 -22.08
CA PRO A 276 -43.97 10.36 -22.04
C PRO A 276 -44.34 11.83 -21.84
N GLN A 277 -43.41 12.70 -21.46
CA GLN A 277 -43.68 14.12 -21.17
C GLN A 277 -43.61 15.06 -22.38
N GLN A 278 -42.98 14.66 -23.49
CA GLN A 278 -42.91 15.53 -24.69
C GLN A 278 -44.15 15.45 -25.59
N GLU A 279 -44.85 14.30 -25.62
CA GLU A 279 -46.14 14.19 -26.33
C GLU A 279 -47.29 14.88 -25.59
N ALA A 280 -47.23 14.97 -24.25
CA ALA A 280 -48.23 15.70 -23.46
C ALA A 280 -48.22 17.21 -23.74
N GLN A 281 -47.09 17.80 -24.14
CA GLN A 281 -47.00 19.24 -24.42
C GLN A 281 -47.62 19.64 -25.76
N GLN A 282 -47.70 18.73 -26.73
CA GLN A 282 -48.38 18.99 -28.01
C GLN A 282 -49.90 18.79 -27.93
N LEU A 283 -50.39 17.98 -27.00
CA LEU A 283 -51.83 17.75 -26.77
C LEU A 283 -52.50 18.78 -25.84
N ILE A 284 -51.74 19.62 -25.12
CA ILE A 284 -52.28 20.71 -24.28
C ILE A 284 -52.48 22.01 -25.08
N ASN A 285 -51.76 22.20 -26.19
CA ASN A 285 -51.86 23.40 -27.04
C ASN A 285 -53.15 23.57 -27.88
N PRO A 286 -53.94 22.54 -28.27
CA PRO A 286 -55.17 22.77 -29.02
C PRO A 286 -56.39 23.13 -28.15
N LEU A 287 -56.29 23.07 -26.81
CA LEU A 287 -57.43 23.24 -25.90
C LEU A 287 -57.49 24.60 -25.19
N GLY A 288 -56.58 25.54 -25.47
CA GLY A 288 -56.63 26.92 -24.92
C GLY A 288 -56.45 27.03 -23.40
N ILE A 289 -56.20 25.92 -22.69
CA ILE A 289 -56.08 25.88 -21.22
C ILE A 289 -54.87 26.71 -20.73
N ALA A 290 -53.84 26.86 -21.57
CA ALA A 290 -52.68 27.71 -21.26
C ALA A 290 -53.04 29.20 -21.19
N GLU A 291 -53.99 29.66 -22.01
CA GLU A 291 -54.46 31.04 -22.04
C GLU A 291 -55.39 31.33 -20.85
N ASP A 292 -56.25 30.36 -20.48
CA ASP A 292 -57.12 30.46 -19.29
C ASP A 292 -56.31 30.45 -17.98
N LEU A 293 -55.23 29.66 -17.90
CA LEU A 293 -54.33 29.66 -16.74
C LEU A 293 -53.48 30.94 -16.65
N GLN A 294 -53.13 31.55 -17.78
CA GLN A 294 -52.48 32.87 -17.79
C GLN A 294 -53.46 33.98 -17.38
N ALA A 295 -54.70 33.93 -17.83
CA ALA A 295 -55.76 34.87 -17.41
C ALA A 295 -56.10 34.75 -15.91
N LEU A 296 -56.00 33.55 -15.33
CA LEU A 296 -56.14 33.32 -13.88
C LEU A 296 -54.90 33.77 -13.09
N ARG A 297 -53.70 33.64 -13.67
CA ARG A 297 -52.44 34.14 -13.08
C ARG A 297 -52.41 35.67 -13.01
N ASP A 298 -52.85 36.35 -14.06
CA ASP A 298 -52.92 37.81 -14.09
C ASP A 298 -54.02 38.36 -13.17
N ARG A 299 -55.09 37.60 -12.91
CA ARG A 299 -56.11 37.93 -11.89
C ARG A 299 -55.70 37.65 -10.44
N SER A 300 -54.69 36.81 -10.22
CA SER A 300 -54.25 36.40 -8.88
C SER A 300 -52.95 37.09 -8.45
N GLY A 301 -52.69 38.28 -9.00
CA GLY A 301 -51.56 39.14 -8.64
C GLY A 301 -51.54 39.66 -7.20
N ASP A 302 -52.60 39.44 -6.40
CA ASP A 302 -52.66 39.84 -5.00
C ASP A 302 -52.79 38.63 -4.04
N ALA A 303 -51.64 37.99 -3.76
CA ALA A 303 -51.27 37.10 -2.64
C ALA A 303 -51.98 35.73 -2.42
N PRO A 304 -51.33 34.70 -1.81
CA PRO A 304 -49.90 34.43 -1.61
C PRO A 304 -49.51 33.02 -2.09
N ILE A 305 -48.74 32.92 -3.19
CA ILE A 305 -48.13 31.66 -3.64
C ILE A 305 -47.15 31.08 -2.59
N ALA A 306 -46.68 31.92 -1.65
CA ALA A 306 -45.87 31.52 -0.52
C ALA A 306 -46.59 30.58 0.47
N GLU A 307 -47.91 30.69 0.65
CA GLU A 307 -48.66 29.77 1.53
C GLU A 307 -48.84 28.39 0.91
N LEU A 308 -49.09 28.32 -0.41
CA LEU A 308 -49.20 27.04 -1.12
C LEU A 308 -47.87 26.28 -1.15
N PHE A 309 -46.74 26.98 -1.26
CA PHE A 309 -45.41 26.36 -1.17
C PHE A 309 -45.09 25.87 0.24
N LEU A 310 -45.43 26.65 1.27
CA LEU A 310 -45.26 26.24 2.66
C LEU A 310 -46.15 25.05 3.02
N GLN A 311 -47.36 24.98 2.48
CA GLN A 311 -48.27 23.86 2.72
C GLN A 311 -47.74 22.57 2.07
N ILE A 312 -47.21 22.63 0.84
CA ILE A 312 -46.61 21.45 0.17
C ILE A 312 -45.37 20.94 0.92
N VAL A 313 -44.52 21.83 1.44
CA VAL A 313 -43.36 21.45 2.25
C VAL A 313 -43.78 20.81 3.58
N GLN A 314 -44.82 21.32 4.22
CA GLN A 314 -45.29 20.80 5.51
C GLN A 314 -45.88 19.38 5.40
N TRP A 315 -46.54 19.04 4.28
CA TRP A 315 -47.03 17.68 4.02
C TRP A 315 -45.90 16.68 3.71
N SER A 316 -44.74 17.14 3.22
CA SER A 316 -43.60 16.27 2.92
C SER A 316 -42.79 15.84 4.16
N ILE A 317 -42.86 16.63 5.24
CA ILE A 317 -42.12 16.37 6.49
C ILE A 317 -42.91 15.42 7.42
N VAL A 318 -44.22 15.30 7.25
CA VAL A 318 -45.07 14.41 8.08
C VAL A 318 -45.14 12.98 7.52
N ALA A 319 -44.63 12.75 6.31
CA ALA A 319 -44.65 11.44 5.63
C ALA A 319 -43.28 10.73 5.55
N ALA A 320 -42.29 11.18 6.33
CA ALA A 320 -41.01 10.49 6.58
C ALA A 320 -40.90 10.14 8.07
#